data_AF-A0A521KEV4-F1
#
_entry.id   AF-A0A521KEV4-F1
#
_cell.length_a   1.000
_cell.length_b   1.000
_cell.length_c   1.000
_cell.angle_alpha   90.00
_cell.angle_beta   90.00
_cell.angle_gamma   90.00
#
_symmetry.space_group_name_H-M   'P 1'
#
loop_
_entity.id
_entity.type
_entity.pdbx_description
1 polymer ?
#
loop_
_entity_poly.entity_id
_entity_poly.type
_entity_poly.pdbx_seq_one_letter_code
_entity_poly.pdbx_strand_id
1 'polypeptide(L)'
;MSKPERERTAEGVKAVEEAKQGAASPEGARRATGGDAAAPSGAALQPGQRWSRARRREVALRMLRGESVEDLSRELAVPVYRLEEWREAALAGIDGALRERRRSATEEQLAQVHKRLGEALMDNELLRERCRRLGIPFPERRSRR
;
A
#
# COMPACT_ATOMS: atom_id res chain seq x y z
N MET A 1 -62.09 -0.92 13.59
CA MET A 1 -61.51 -1.65 14.73
C MET A 1 -60.15 -2.17 14.28
N SER A 2 -59.11 -1.35 14.41
CA SER A 2 -58.12 -1.34 15.52
C SER A 2 -57.00 -2.37 15.33
N LYS A 3 -55.87 -1.85 14.84
CA LYS A 3 -54.49 -2.31 15.06
C LYS A 3 -54.20 -2.50 16.59
N PRO A 4 -53.19 -3.30 17.02
CA PRO A 4 -51.76 -2.91 16.93
C PRO A 4 -50.78 -4.07 16.65
N GLU A 5 -49.77 -3.92 15.80
CA GLU A 5 -48.44 -3.36 16.10
C GLU A 5 -47.85 -3.87 17.43
N ARG A 6 -46.87 -4.78 17.32
CA ARG A 6 -45.94 -5.09 18.41
C ARG A 6 -44.51 -5.04 17.87
N GLU A 7 -43.91 -3.88 18.10
CA GLU A 7 -42.47 -3.68 18.19
C GLU A 7 -41.86 -4.80 19.04
N ARG A 8 -40.81 -5.47 18.52
CA ARG A 8 -39.87 -6.21 19.35
C ARG A 8 -38.51 -5.58 19.18
N THR A 9 -38.19 -4.83 20.22
CA THR A 9 -36.96 -4.11 20.49
C THR A 9 -35.74 -5.03 20.45
N ALA A 10 -34.65 -4.43 19.97
CA ALA A 10 -33.31 -4.99 19.91
C ALA A 10 -32.70 -5.14 21.31
N GLU A 11 -33.03 -6.23 22.01
CA GLU A 11 -32.39 -6.55 23.31
C GLU A 11 -32.05 -8.05 23.48
N GLY A 12 -32.01 -8.81 22.38
CA GLY A 12 -31.78 -10.27 22.40
C GLY A 12 -30.39 -10.77 21.98
N VAL A 13 -29.43 -9.90 21.67
CA VAL A 13 -28.10 -10.33 21.15
C VAL A 13 -26.97 -10.19 22.17
N LYS A 14 -27.28 -9.77 23.40
CA LYS A 14 -26.27 -9.44 24.43
C LYS A 14 -25.85 -10.62 25.33
N ALA A 15 -25.94 -11.86 24.84
CA ALA A 15 -25.67 -13.06 25.62
C ALA A 15 -24.74 -14.09 24.93
N VAL A 16 -23.90 -13.65 23.98
CA VAL A 16 -22.84 -14.49 23.37
C VAL A 16 -21.49 -13.76 23.44
N GLU A 17 -21.21 -13.08 24.56
CA GLU A 17 -19.96 -12.30 24.76
C GLU A 17 -19.16 -12.76 25.99
N GLU A 18 -19.50 -13.89 26.64
CA GLU A 18 -18.77 -14.35 27.83
C GLU A 18 -18.65 -15.88 27.88
N ALA A 19 -17.84 -16.46 26.99
CA ALA A 19 -17.23 -17.78 27.22
C ALA A 19 -16.14 -18.07 26.17
N LYS A 20 -14.92 -17.58 26.40
CA LYS A 20 -13.64 -18.31 26.15
C LYS A 20 -12.44 -17.42 26.45
N GLN A 21 -12.10 -17.33 27.74
CA GLN A 21 -10.71 -17.15 28.16
C GLN A 21 -10.13 -18.55 28.39
N GLY A 22 -9.03 -18.85 27.71
CA GLY A 22 -8.38 -20.15 27.79
C GLY A 22 -7.25 -20.29 26.78
N ALA A 23 -6.13 -19.64 27.09
CA ALA A 23 -4.76 -19.98 26.73
C ALA A 23 -4.49 -20.73 25.41
N ALA A 24 -3.93 -20.03 24.44
CA ALA A 24 -2.78 -20.51 23.67
C ALA A 24 -2.12 -19.31 22.98
N SER A 25 -0.90 -18.99 23.39
CA SER A 25 -0.01 -18.09 22.67
C SER A 25 0.75 -18.91 21.62
N PRO A 26 0.58 -18.65 20.32
CA PRO A 26 1.61 -18.95 19.35
C PRO A 26 2.39 -17.67 19.07
N GLU A 27 3.59 -17.68 19.65
CA GLU A 27 4.76 -16.89 19.33
C GLU A 27 4.95 -16.72 17.81
N GLY A 28 4.49 -15.59 17.26
CA GLY A 28 4.51 -15.39 15.81
C GLY A 28 4.32 -13.96 15.33
N ALA A 29 4.10 -12.99 16.22
CA ALA A 29 4.08 -11.58 15.87
C ALA A 29 5.52 -11.04 15.77
N ARG A 30 6.26 -11.45 14.73
CA ARG A 30 7.54 -10.81 14.41
C ARG A 30 7.25 -9.45 13.79
N ARG A 31 7.12 -8.46 14.69
CA ARG A 31 7.11 -7.01 14.49
C ARG A 31 7.31 -6.55 13.03
N ALA A 32 6.20 -6.24 12.36
CA ALA A 32 6.18 -5.12 11.45
C ALA A 32 6.13 -3.83 12.29
N THR A 33 6.90 -2.82 11.88
CA THR A 33 7.06 -1.47 12.48
C THR A 33 8.10 -1.35 13.61
N GLY A 34 8.99 -0.36 13.45
CA GLY A 34 10.01 0.00 14.44
C GLY A 34 11.46 -0.10 13.97
N GLY A 35 11.74 -0.20 12.67
CA GLY A 35 13.08 -0.02 12.11
C GLY A 35 13.41 1.44 11.79
N ASP A 36 12.78 2.38 12.48
CA ASP A 36 13.14 3.81 12.47
C ASP A 36 13.85 4.19 13.79
N ALA A 37 14.36 3.19 14.51
CA ALA A 37 15.45 3.43 15.42
C ALA A 37 16.64 3.84 14.54
N ALA A 38 16.93 5.14 14.55
CA ALA A 38 18.20 5.71 14.19
C ALA A 38 19.30 5.05 15.03
N ALA A 39 19.63 3.79 14.69
CA ALA A 39 20.88 3.19 15.12
C ALA A 39 21.97 4.14 14.63
N PRO A 40 22.97 4.47 15.46
CA PRO A 40 24.00 5.43 15.11
C PRO A 40 24.57 5.03 13.75
N SER A 41 24.30 5.88 12.76
CA SER A 41 24.61 5.66 11.35
C SER A 41 26.11 5.51 11.10
N GLY A 42 26.91 5.84 12.11
CA GLY A 42 28.37 5.81 12.08
C GLY A 42 29.04 4.67 12.85
N ALA A 43 28.30 3.65 13.28
CA ALA A 43 28.94 2.44 13.81
C ALA A 43 29.06 1.36 12.72
N ALA A 44 30.07 0.49 12.82
CA ALA A 44 30.06 -0.77 12.08
C ALA A 44 28.88 -1.66 12.50
N LEU A 45 28.46 -2.59 11.64
CA LEU A 45 27.43 -3.57 12.00
C LEU A 45 28.02 -4.62 12.93
N GLN A 46 27.20 -5.08 13.88
CA GLN A 46 27.55 -6.24 14.69
C GLN A 46 27.55 -7.51 13.81
N PRO A 47 28.38 -8.51 14.13
CA PRO A 47 28.40 -9.79 13.40
C PRO A 47 27.00 -10.39 13.27
N GLY A 48 26.60 -10.75 12.06
CA GLY A 48 25.27 -11.31 11.76
C GLY A 48 24.16 -10.28 11.52
N GLN A 49 24.40 -8.99 11.73
CA GLN A 49 23.43 -7.95 11.41
C GLN A 49 23.37 -7.69 9.89
N ARG A 50 22.15 -7.51 9.37
CA ARG A 50 21.93 -7.18 7.95
C ARG A 50 21.86 -5.67 7.76
N TRP A 51 22.38 -5.20 6.63
CA TRP A 51 22.23 -3.80 6.21
C TRP A 51 20.77 -3.48 5.84
N SER A 52 20.15 -2.59 6.60
CA SER A 52 18.80 -2.08 6.30
C SER A 52 18.83 -1.05 5.17
N ARG A 53 17.69 -0.88 4.48
CA ARG A 53 17.53 0.11 3.41
C ARG A 53 17.76 1.54 3.92
N ALA A 54 17.26 1.84 5.12
CA ALA A 54 17.43 3.15 5.76
C ALA A 54 18.90 3.46 6.06
N ARG A 55 19.66 2.48 6.56
CA ARG A 55 21.09 2.67 6.86
C ARG A 55 21.92 2.86 5.61
N ARG A 56 21.69 2.08 4.54
CA ARG A 56 22.35 2.28 3.24
C ARG A 56 22.07 3.67 2.65
N ARG A 57 20.82 4.14 2.76
CA ARG A 57 20.44 5.50 2.36
C ARG A 57 21.24 6.55 3.12
N GLU A 58 21.37 6.40 4.44
CA GLU A 58 22.12 7.36 5.26
C GLU A 58 23.60 7.40 4.89
N VAL A 59 24.22 6.24 4.63
CA VAL A 59 25.61 6.17 4.12
C VAL A 59 25.75 6.89 2.78
N ALA A 60 24.81 6.68 1.85
CA ALA A 60 24.81 7.42 0.58
C ALA A 60 24.65 8.95 0.80
N LEU A 61 23.82 9.37 1.76
CA LEU A 61 23.67 10.79 2.10
C LEU A 61 24.93 11.39 2.74
N ARG A 62 25.73 10.61 3.47
CA ARG A 62 27.04 11.04 3.99
C ARG A 62 28.04 11.25 2.87
N MET A 63 28.12 10.33 1.91
CA MET A 63 28.94 10.48 0.71
C MET A 63 28.53 11.71 -0.12
N LEU A 64 27.22 11.96 -0.29
CA LEU A 64 26.72 13.14 -1.00
C LEU A 64 26.98 14.46 -0.26
N ARG A 65 27.18 14.43 1.06
CA ARG A 65 27.61 15.58 1.87
C ARG A 65 29.11 15.88 1.75
N GLY A 66 29.87 15.02 1.07
CA GLY A 66 31.30 15.20 0.83
C GLY A 66 32.22 14.46 1.80
N GLU A 67 31.68 13.54 2.63
CA GLU A 67 32.53 12.66 3.44
C GLU A 67 33.32 11.69 2.53
N SER A 68 34.58 11.42 2.88
CA SER A 68 35.44 10.55 2.06
C SER A 68 34.97 9.09 2.12
N VAL A 69 35.02 8.41 0.97
CA VAL A 69 34.57 7.02 0.86
C VAL A 69 35.51 6.09 1.62
N GLU A 70 36.80 6.46 1.69
CA GLU A 70 37.84 5.74 2.41
C GLU A 70 37.62 5.81 3.93
N ASP A 71 37.21 6.96 4.48
CA ASP A 71 36.90 7.09 5.91
C ASP A 71 35.64 6.29 6.26
N LEU A 72 34.59 6.39 5.44
CA LEU A 72 33.35 5.62 5.62
C LEU A 72 33.58 4.12 5.54
N SER A 73 34.45 3.68 4.63
CA SER A 73 34.85 2.28 4.48
C SER A 73 35.51 1.75 5.76
N ARG A 74 36.44 2.52 6.34
CA ARG A 74 37.11 2.18 7.60
C ARG A 74 36.16 2.19 8.79
N GLU A 75 35.29 3.19 8.88
CA GLU A 75 34.33 3.34 9.98
C GLU A 75 33.26 2.23 10.00
N LEU A 76 32.73 1.89 8.83
CA LEU A 76 31.62 0.95 8.69
C LEU A 76 32.08 -0.50 8.45
N ALA A 77 33.38 -0.71 8.25
CA ALA A 77 33.98 -1.97 7.81
C ALA A 77 33.33 -2.52 6.52
N VAL A 78 33.04 -1.63 5.57
CA VAL A 78 32.43 -1.98 4.27
C VAL A 78 33.42 -1.67 3.16
N PRO A 79 33.68 -2.60 2.23
CA PRO A 79 34.60 -2.32 1.13
C PRO A 79 34.07 -1.19 0.23
N VAL A 80 35.00 -0.37 -0.26
CA VAL A 80 34.72 0.83 -1.07
C VAL A 80 33.78 0.53 -2.25
N TYR A 81 34.02 -0.57 -2.98
CA TYR A 81 33.18 -0.92 -4.14
C TYR A 81 31.68 -1.05 -3.78
N ARG A 82 31.37 -1.54 -2.58
CA ARG A 82 29.98 -1.71 -2.12
C ARG A 82 29.35 -0.38 -1.70
N LEU A 83 30.16 0.55 -1.19
CA LEU A 83 29.71 1.91 -0.90
C LEU A 83 29.38 2.65 -2.20
N GLU A 84 30.22 2.48 -3.22
CA GLU A 84 29.99 3.01 -4.57
C GLU A 84 28.71 2.45 -5.20
N GLU A 85 28.47 1.13 -5.12
CA GLU A 85 27.21 0.52 -5.55
C GLU A 85 25.98 1.16 -4.89
N TRP A 86 26.06 1.50 -3.59
CA TRP A 86 24.96 2.16 -2.90
C TRP A 86 24.78 3.61 -3.32
N ARG A 87 25.88 4.32 -3.62
CA ARG A 87 25.83 5.67 -4.18
C ARG A 87 25.16 5.67 -5.54
N GLU A 88 25.58 4.79 -6.44
CA GLU A 88 24.98 4.65 -7.77
C GLU A 88 23.48 4.29 -7.68
N ALA A 89 23.13 3.32 -6.83
CA ALA A 89 21.73 2.96 -6.61
C ALA A 89 20.89 4.11 -6.04
N ALA A 90 21.48 4.93 -5.15
CA ALA A 90 20.81 6.11 -4.60
C ALA A 90 20.58 7.19 -5.68
N LEU A 91 21.59 7.47 -6.52
CA LEU A 91 21.48 8.41 -7.63
C LEU A 91 20.46 7.95 -8.67
N ALA A 92 20.48 6.67 -9.07
CA ALA A 92 19.49 6.09 -9.96
C ALA A 92 18.06 6.17 -9.37
N GLY A 93 17.93 6.01 -8.05
CA GLY A 93 16.67 6.21 -7.33
C GLY A 93 16.17 7.66 -7.38
N ILE A 94 17.07 8.63 -7.21
CA ILE A 94 16.75 10.07 -7.35
C ILE A 94 16.30 10.37 -8.78
N ASP A 95 17.06 9.92 -9.78
CA ASP A 95 16.70 10.11 -11.19
C ASP A 95 15.36 9.44 -11.53
N GLY A 96 15.12 8.25 -10.99
CA GLY A 96 13.84 7.54 -11.13
C GLY A 96 12.68 8.36 -10.55
N ALA A 97 12.85 8.88 -9.34
CA ALA A 97 11.83 9.70 -8.67
C ALA A 97 11.58 11.03 -9.39
N LEU A 98 12.61 11.64 -9.99
CA LEU A 98 12.47 12.86 -10.78
C LEU A 98 11.78 12.61 -12.13
N ARG A 99 11.98 11.43 -12.73
CA ARG A 99 11.26 11.00 -13.94
C ARG A 99 9.82 10.60 -13.65
N GLU A 100 9.56 10.08 -12.46
CA GLU A 100 8.23 9.65 -12.03
C GLU A 100 7.30 10.87 -11.92
N ARG A 101 6.55 11.13 -12.98
CA ARG A 101 5.39 12.04 -12.93
C ARG A 101 4.37 11.41 -11.99
N ARG A 102 4.29 11.93 -10.77
CA ARG A 102 3.21 11.63 -9.84
C ARG A 102 1.90 11.87 -10.56
N ARG A 103 1.06 10.84 -10.71
CA ARG A 103 -0.26 11.00 -11.32
C ARG A 103 -0.96 12.11 -10.57
N SER A 104 -1.34 13.15 -11.30
CA SER A 104 -2.09 14.25 -10.72
C SER A 104 -3.40 13.70 -10.13
N ALA A 105 -3.96 14.35 -9.12
CA ALA A 105 -5.27 13.96 -8.58
C ALA A 105 -6.34 13.88 -9.69
N THR A 106 -6.18 14.69 -10.74
CA THR A 106 -7.00 14.67 -11.95
C THR A 106 -6.82 13.40 -12.78
N GLU A 107 -5.61 12.84 -12.89
CA GLU A 107 -5.36 11.58 -13.59
C GLU A 107 -5.95 10.38 -12.85
N GLU A 108 -5.89 10.39 -11.51
CA GLU A 108 -6.52 9.35 -10.69
C GLU A 108 -8.05 9.39 -10.82
N GLN A 109 -8.63 10.58 -10.79
CA GLN A 109 -10.06 10.78 -11.05
C GLN A 109 -10.44 10.33 -12.47
N LEU A 110 -9.63 10.66 -13.48
CA LEU A 110 -9.86 10.22 -14.85
C LEU A 110 -9.83 8.70 -14.97
N ALA A 111 -8.85 8.05 -14.35
CA ALA A 111 -8.76 6.59 -14.32
C ALA A 111 -10.00 5.96 -13.65
N GLN A 112 -10.46 6.54 -12.54
CA GLN A 112 -11.65 6.07 -11.83
C GLN A 112 -12.93 6.26 -12.67
N VAL A 113 -13.03 7.36 -13.42
CA VAL A 113 -14.14 7.61 -14.36
C VAL A 113 -14.11 6.60 -15.51
N HIS A 114 -12.94 6.37 -16.12
CA HIS A 114 -12.79 5.36 -17.18
C HIS A 114 -13.14 3.96 -16.71
N LYS A 115 -12.75 3.58 -15.48
CA LYS A 115 -13.13 2.30 -14.89
C LYS A 115 -14.65 2.15 -14.77
N ARG A 116 -15.32 3.15 -14.19
CA ARG A 116 -16.80 3.15 -14.05
C ARG A 116 -17.51 3.16 -15.39
N LEU A 117 -16.97 3.88 -16.37
CA LEU A 117 -17.49 3.87 -17.73
C LEU A 117 -17.37 2.48 -18.36
N GLY A 118 -16.23 1.81 -18.20
CA GLY A 118 -16.03 0.44 -18.65
C GLY A 118 -17.03 -0.54 -18.03
N GLU A 119 -17.22 -0.48 -16.71
CA GLU A 119 -18.21 -1.29 -15.98
C GLU A 119 -19.62 -1.06 -16.56
N ALA A 120 -20.04 0.22 -16.72
CA ALA A 120 -21.34 0.56 -17.27
C ALA A 120 -21.52 0.13 -18.75
N LEU A 121 -20.46 0.18 -19.56
CA LEU A 121 -20.48 -0.28 -20.94
C LEU A 121 -20.62 -1.80 -21.01
N MET A 122 -19.86 -2.55 -20.20
CA MET A 122 -19.98 -4.01 -20.11
C MET A 122 -21.40 -4.43 -19.68
N ASP A 123 -21.96 -3.75 -18.67
CA ASP A 123 -23.35 -3.99 -18.24
C ASP A 123 -24.35 -3.72 -19.38
N ASN A 124 -24.14 -2.65 -20.15
CA ASN A 124 -25.00 -2.33 -21.28
C ASN A 124 -24.91 -3.38 -22.40
N GLU A 125 -23.70 -3.85 -22.72
CA GLU A 125 -23.47 -4.91 -23.70
C GLU A 125 -24.18 -6.21 -23.31
N LEU A 126 -24.05 -6.63 -22.05
CA LEU A 126 -24.72 -7.81 -21.52
C LEU A 126 -26.25 -7.68 -21.59
N LEU A 127 -26.80 -6.51 -21.25
CA LEU A 127 -28.23 -6.25 -21.38
C LEU A 127 -28.69 -6.29 -22.84
N ARG A 128 -27.93 -5.69 -23.76
CA ARG A 128 -28.23 -5.75 -25.20
C ARG A 128 -28.20 -7.19 -25.73
N GLU A 129 -27.22 -7.99 -25.30
CA GLU A 129 -27.16 -9.42 -25.63
C GLU A 129 -28.36 -10.20 -25.11
N ARG A 130 -28.77 -9.94 -23.86
CA ARG A 130 -29.97 -10.54 -23.28
C ARG A 130 -31.21 -10.19 -24.08
N CYS A 131 -31.40 -8.94 -24.47
CA CYS A 131 -32.51 -8.50 -25.32
C CYS A 131 -32.49 -9.23 -26.68
N ARG A 132 -31.33 -9.28 -27.34
CA ARG A 132 -31.15 -10.03 -28.60
C ARG A 132 -31.56 -11.50 -28.47
N ARG A 133 -31.12 -12.17 -27.40
CA ARG A 133 -31.43 -13.59 -27.14
C ARG A 133 -32.91 -13.83 -26.88
N LEU A 134 -33.58 -12.90 -26.20
CA LEU A 134 -35.00 -12.99 -25.89
C LEU A 134 -35.90 -12.47 -27.03
N GLY A 135 -35.33 -11.92 -28.10
CA GLY A 135 -36.08 -11.33 -29.21
C GLY A 135 -36.88 -10.08 -28.83
N ILE A 136 -36.54 -9.45 -27.70
CA ILE A 136 -37.22 -8.23 -27.22
C ILE A 136 -36.40 -6.98 -27.56
N PRO A 137 -37.03 -5.85 -27.90
CA PRO A 137 -36.31 -4.59 -28.13
C PRO A 137 -35.55 -4.13 -26.87
N PHE A 138 -34.37 -3.54 -27.05
CA PHE A 138 -33.66 -2.87 -25.95
C PHE A 138 -34.44 -1.59 -25.57
N PRO A 139 -34.77 -1.35 -24.29
CA PRO A 139 -35.55 -0.20 -23.90
C PRO A 139 -34.88 1.11 -24.30
N GLU A 140 -35.55 1.91 -25.12
CA GLU A 140 -35.07 3.26 -25.41
C GLU A 140 -35.16 4.11 -24.13
N ARG A 141 -34.12 4.93 -23.91
CA ARG A 141 -34.07 5.84 -22.77
C ARG A 141 -35.27 6.79 -22.87
N ARG A 142 -36.23 6.69 -21.94
CA ARG A 142 -37.33 7.67 -21.86
C ARG A 142 -36.73 9.06 -21.65
N SER A 143 -37.13 10.01 -22.51
CA SER A 143 -36.84 11.43 -22.33
C SER A 143 -37.30 11.85 -20.93
N ARG A 144 -36.36 12.34 -20.12
CA ARG A 144 -36.69 13.04 -18.87
C ARG A 144 -37.03 14.48 -19.27
N ARG A 145 -38.32 14.77 -19.40
CA ARG A 145 -38.83 16.15 -19.30
C ARG A 145 -38.96 16.53 -17.83
#